data_AF-A0A3B6DQS3-F1
#
_entry.id   AF-A0A3B6DQS3-F1
#
_cell.length_a   1.000
_cell.length_b   1.000
_cell.length_c   1.000
_cell.angle_alpha   90.00
_cell.angle_beta   90.00
_cell.angle_gamma   90.00
#
_symmetry.space_group_name_H-M   'P 1'
#
loop_
_entity.id
_entity.type
_entity.pdbx_description
1 polymer ?
#
loop_
_entity_poly.entity_id
_entity_poly.type
_entity_poly.pdbx_seq_one_letter_code
_entity_poly.pdbx_strand_id
1 'polypeptide(L)'
;MEFSMVDHPPCARHLGDDVAIAEAGQGRTLMFVPKPDTERLIYTVWWRNNGGNSTQWQMEKTISLDSDCLIEGAVGRHLLLYYIGVSSAKQGCYTQDVDTLQLERVCYSCPKQSQVYWNFPPSL
;
A
#
# COMPACT_ATOMS: atom_id res chain seq x y z
N MET A 1 5.92 -11.80 21.93
CA MET A 1 5.59 -10.96 20.76
C MET A 1 4.15 -11.27 20.43
N GLU A 2 3.24 -10.37 20.73
CA GLU A 2 1.83 -10.52 20.36
C GLU A 2 1.63 -9.82 19.02
N PHE A 3 1.27 -10.57 17.99
CA PHE A 3 0.92 -10.00 16.70
C PHE A 3 -0.55 -9.57 16.78
N SER A 4 -0.78 -8.29 17.03
CA SER A 4 -2.12 -7.72 16.88
C SER A 4 -2.38 -7.51 15.39
N MET A 5 -3.39 -8.21 14.86
CA MET A 5 -3.89 -7.90 13.52
C MET A 5 -4.64 -6.57 13.59
N VAL A 6 -4.27 -5.64 12.72
CA VAL A 6 -4.96 -4.37 12.60
C VAL A 6 -6.38 -4.63 12.09
N ASP A 7 -7.39 -4.22 12.86
CA ASP A 7 -8.79 -4.26 12.43
C ASP A 7 -8.93 -3.59 11.06
N HIS A 8 -9.74 -4.15 10.17
CA HIS A 8 -9.99 -3.55 8.87
C HIS A 8 -11.04 -2.43 8.95
N PRO A 9 -10.99 -1.43 8.08
CA PRO A 9 -12.03 -0.43 7.94
C PRO A 9 -13.37 -1.08 7.58
N PRO A 10 -14.50 -0.45 7.95
CA PRO A 10 -15.84 -0.96 7.67
C PRO A 10 -16.21 -0.74 6.18
N CYS A 11 -15.51 -1.41 5.27
CA CYS A 11 -15.75 -1.32 3.84
C CYS A 11 -15.89 -2.70 3.20
N ALA A 12 -16.76 -2.79 2.19
CA ALA A 12 -16.89 -3.98 1.38
C ALA A 12 -15.61 -4.21 0.57
N ARG A 13 -15.10 -5.45 0.61
CA ARG A 13 -13.95 -5.93 -0.17
C ARG A 13 -14.22 -7.38 -0.57
N HIS A 14 -13.65 -7.81 -1.69
CA HIS A 14 -13.72 -9.21 -2.07
C HIS A 14 -12.75 -10.04 -1.23
N LEU A 15 -13.11 -11.30 -0.99
CA LEU A 15 -12.24 -12.24 -0.31
C LEU A 15 -11.00 -12.48 -1.18
N GLY A 16 -9.81 -12.10 -0.70
CA GLY A 16 -8.56 -12.19 -1.47
C GLY A 16 -8.11 -10.89 -2.13
N ASP A 17 -8.79 -9.76 -1.89
CA ASP A 17 -8.25 -8.45 -2.26
C ASP A 17 -7.07 -8.10 -1.35
N ASP A 18 -5.88 -7.93 -1.96
CA ASP A 18 -4.69 -7.48 -1.26
C ASP A 18 -4.85 -6.02 -0.82
N VAL A 19 -4.54 -5.77 0.46
CA VAL A 19 -4.64 -4.46 1.07
C VAL A 19 -3.26 -4.02 1.51
N ALA A 20 -2.87 -2.79 1.18
CA ALA A 20 -1.60 -2.23 1.64
C ALA A 20 -1.83 -1.39 2.90
N ILE A 21 -0.95 -1.56 3.90
CA ILE A 21 -0.96 -0.80 5.15
C ILE A 21 0.36 -0.06 5.26
N ALA A 22 0.31 1.27 5.33
CA ALA A 22 1.48 2.11 5.43
C ALA A 22 1.41 3.02 6.66
N GLU A 23 2.56 3.38 7.20
CA GLU A 23 2.71 4.38 8.26
C GLU A 23 2.83 5.76 7.63
N ALA A 24 1.91 6.66 7.96
CA ALA A 24 2.01 8.06 7.58
C ALA A 24 2.59 8.88 8.73
N GLY A 25 3.08 10.08 8.40
CA GLY A 25 3.57 11.03 9.40
C GLY A 25 2.60 11.27 10.55
N GLN A 26 3.14 11.76 11.67
CA GLN A 26 2.36 12.15 12.87
C GLN A 26 1.64 10.99 13.59
N GLY A 27 2.12 9.75 13.44
CA GLY A 27 1.54 8.59 14.13
C GLY A 27 0.20 8.16 13.53
N ARG A 28 0.05 8.33 12.22
CA ARG A 28 -1.13 7.88 11.46
C ARG A 28 -0.81 6.60 10.72
N THR A 29 -1.81 5.74 10.58
CA THR A 29 -1.73 4.57 9.71
C THR A 29 -2.72 4.74 8.57
N LEU A 30 -2.24 4.49 7.36
CA LEU A 30 -3.03 4.47 6.14
C LEU A 30 -3.29 3.03 5.71
N MET A 31 -4.49 2.79 5.19
CA MET A 31 -4.86 1.53 4.58
C MET A 31 -5.44 1.80 3.19
N PHE A 32 -4.89 1.13 2.19
CA PHE A 32 -5.27 1.25 0.77
C PHE A 32 -6.09 0.03 0.40
N VAL A 33 -7.40 0.20 0.29
CA VAL A 33 -8.34 -0.90 0.03
C VAL A 33 -8.83 -0.81 -1.42
N PRO A 34 -8.68 -1.87 -2.23
CA PRO A 34 -9.27 -1.93 -3.56
C PRO A 34 -10.78 -1.69 -3.49
N LYS A 35 -11.30 -0.82 -4.36
CA LYS A 35 -12.74 -0.57 -4.39
C LYS A 35 -13.47 -1.75 -5.07
N PRO A 36 -14.52 -2.31 -4.44
CA PRO A 36 -15.27 -3.41 -5.03
C PRO A 36 -15.95 -2.98 -6.33
N ASP A 37 -16.09 -3.93 -7.26
CA ASP A 37 -16.79 -3.76 -8.54
C ASP A 37 -16.20 -2.67 -9.45
N THR A 38 -14.95 -2.30 -9.22
CA THR A 38 -14.18 -1.39 -10.08
C THR A 38 -12.92 -2.07 -10.58
N GLU A 39 -12.27 -1.47 -11.59
CA GLU A 39 -10.95 -1.91 -12.03
C GLU A 39 -9.98 -1.93 -10.84
N ARG A 40 -9.03 -2.88 -10.82
CA ARG A 40 -8.02 -3.10 -9.73
C ARG A 40 -6.99 -1.95 -9.58
N LEU A 41 -7.36 -0.77 -10.04
CA LEU A 41 -6.59 0.46 -10.11
C LEU A 41 -7.16 1.54 -9.19
N ILE A 42 -8.40 1.36 -8.70
CA ILE A 42 -9.08 2.33 -7.83
C ILE A 42 -9.00 1.86 -6.38
N TYR A 43 -8.41 2.68 -5.52
CA TYR A 43 -8.22 2.39 -4.11
C TYR A 43 -8.89 3.45 -3.24
N THR A 44 -9.58 2.98 -2.21
CA THR A 44 -10.04 3.83 -1.12
C THR A 44 -8.95 3.90 -0.07
N VAL A 45 -8.51 5.12 0.25
CA VAL A 45 -7.54 5.39 1.30
C VAL A 45 -8.30 5.66 2.60
N TRP A 46 -8.02 4.83 3.59
CA TRP A 46 -8.50 4.99 4.96
C TRP A 46 -7.34 5.40 5.85
N TRP A 47 -7.61 6.22 6.85
CA TRP A 47 -6.62 6.62 7.85
C TRP A 47 -7.15 6.39 9.26
N ARG A 48 -6.25 6.12 10.19
CA ARG A 48 -6.54 6.15 11.62
C ARG A 48 -5.35 6.72 12.39
N ASN A 49 -5.62 7.32 13.54
CA ASN A 49 -4.55 7.69 14.48
C ASN A 49 -4.14 6.47 15.30
N ASN A 50 -2.84 6.33 15.55
CA ASN A 50 -2.30 5.27 16.41
C ASN A 50 -2.36 5.63 17.91
N GLY A 51 -2.65 6.90 18.25
CA GLY A 51 -2.86 7.37 19.62
C GLY A 51 -4.09 8.26 19.78
N GLY A 52 -4.73 8.19 20.95
CA GLY A 52 -5.88 9.04 21.32
C GLY A 52 -7.25 8.35 21.24
N ASN A 53 -8.32 9.14 21.45
CA ASN A 53 -9.71 8.67 21.59
C ASN A 53 -10.37 8.17 20.29
N SER A 54 -9.73 8.36 19.13
CA SER A 54 -10.28 7.96 17.82
C SER A 54 -9.35 6.97 17.14
N THR A 55 -9.54 5.69 17.51
CA THR A 55 -8.87 4.52 16.90
C THR A 55 -9.63 3.95 15.72
N GLN A 56 -10.79 4.54 15.39
CA GLN A 56 -11.64 4.11 14.29
C GLN A 56 -11.09 4.60 12.96
N TRP A 57 -11.28 3.79 11.92
CA TRP A 57 -10.92 4.15 10.56
C TRP A 57 -11.81 5.27 10.02
N GLN A 58 -11.19 6.24 9.36
CA GLN A 58 -11.86 7.31 8.65
C GLN A 58 -11.44 7.29 7.18
N MET A 59 -12.40 7.49 6.28
CA MET A 59 -12.12 7.58 4.85
C MET A 59 -11.40 8.90 4.58
N GLU A 60 -10.25 8.85 3.92
CA GLU A 60 -9.51 10.07 3.52
C GLU A 60 -9.93 10.51 2.12
N LYS A 61 -9.73 9.62 1.14
CA LYS A 61 -9.93 9.90 -0.28
C LYS A 61 -10.00 8.62 -1.10
N THR A 62 -10.37 8.77 -2.37
CA THR A 62 -10.21 7.72 -3.38
C THR A 62 -9.07 8.13 -4.31
N ILE A 63 -8.18 7.18 -4.63
CA ILE A 63 -7.10 7.37 -5.61
C ILE A 63 -7.29 6.40 -6.78
N SER A 64 -6.89 6.84 -7.96
CA SER A 64 -6.77 6.00 -9.16
C SER A 64 -5.31 5.90 -9.53
N LEU A 65 -4.82 4.68 -9.70
CA LEU A 65 -3.51 4.41 -10.27
C LEU A 65 -3.59 4.40 -11.80
N ASP A 66 -2.44 4.62 -12.43
CA ASP A 66 -2.30 4.43 -13.87
C ASP A 66 -2.62 2.99 -14.26
N SER A 67 -3.12 2.78 -15.47
CA SER A 67 -3.58 1.48 -16.01
C SER A 67 -2.59 0.33 -15.86
N ASP A 68 -1.32 0.66 -15.73
CA ASP A 68 -0.22 -0.30 -15.72
C ASP A 68 0.45 -0.41 -14.35
N CYS A 69 -0.15 0.19 -13.32
CA CYS A 69 0.41 0.28 -11.98
C CYS A 69 -0.48 -0.44 -10.97
N LEU A 70 0.11 -1.35 -10.21
CA LEU A 70 -0.56 -2.09 -9.14
C LEU A 70 0.16 -1.86 -7.80
N ILE A 71 -0.61 -1.80 -6.71
CA ILE A 71 -0.03 -1.83 -5.37
C ILE A 71 0.17 -3.30 -4.98
N GLU A 72 1.41 -3.69 -4.71
CA GLU A 72 1.77 -5.04 -4.25
C GLU A 72 1.87 -5.12 -2.73
N GLY A 73 2.01 -3.99 -2.04
CA GLY A 73 2.13 -3.93 -0.60
C GLY A 73 2.70 -2.61 -0.10
N ALA A 74 3.19 -2.61 1.15
CA ALA A 74 3.80 -1.45 1.76
C ALA A 74 4.82 -1.87 2.83
N VAL A 75 5.83 -1.03 3.05
CA VAL A 75 6.87 -1.20 4.08
C VAL A 75 7.10 0.15 4.77
N GLY A 76 6.74 0.24 6.05
CA GLY A 76 6.77 1.50 6.80
C GLY A 76 5.94 2.56 6.07
N ARG A 77 6.58 3.67 5.69
CA ARG A 77 5.95 4.79 4.98
C ARG A 77 5.96 4.69 3.45
N HIS A 78 6.45 3.60 2.89
CA HIS A 78 6.61 3.46 1.44
C HIS A 78 5.67 2.38 0.89
N LEU A 79 4.86 2.73 -0.10
CA LEU A 79 4.08 1.81 -0.90
C LEU A 79 4.98 1.11 -1.91
N LEU A 80 4.74 -0.18 -2.13
CA LEU A 80 5.36 -0.94 -3.19
C LEU A 80 4.42 -0.96 -4.41
N LEU A 81 4.88 -0.36 -5.49
CA LEU A 81 4.18 -0.26 -6.77
C LEU A 81 4.86 -1.13 -7.81
N TYR A 82 4.08 -1.85 -8.60
CA TYR A 82 4.55 -2.61 -9.75
C TYR A 82 4.03 -2.00 -11.05
N TYR A 83 4.95 -1.58 -11.91
CA TYR A 83 4.63 -1.10 -13.26
C TYR A 83 4.83 -2.21 -14.28
N ILE A 84 3.75 -2.58 -14.96
CA ILE A 84 3.69 -3.66 -15.96
C ILE A 84 4.37 -3.25 -17.29
N GLY A 85 4.55 -1.95 -17.53
CA GLY A 85 5.37 -1.42 -18.62
C GLY A 85 4.63 -1.11 -19.92
N VAL A 86 3.34 -0.79 -19.86
CA VAL A 86 2.53 -0.40 -21.04
C VAL A 86 2.57 1.13 -21.30
N SER A 87 3.08 1.90 -20.33
CA SER A 87 3.16 3.38 -20.32
C SER A 87 4.61 3.88 -20.38
N SER A 88 4.80 5.20 -20.31
CA SER A 88 6.12 5.87 -20.35
C SER A 88 7.05 5.47 -19.19
N ALA A 89 6.49 4.97 -18.08
CA ALA A 89 7.27 4.43 -16.98
C ALA A 89 7.89 3.09 -17.38
N LYS A 90 9.21 2.94 -17.28
CA LYS A 90 9.84 1.65 -17.60
C LYS A 90 9.34 0.60 -16.59
N GLN A 91 9.07 -0.60 -17.09
CA GLN A 91 8.69 -1.75 -16.28
C GLN A 91 9.61 -1.93 -15.08
N GLY A 92 9.04 -2.30 -13.93
CA GLY A 92 9.80 -2.53 -12.71
C GLY A 92 8.99 -2.31 -11.43
N CYS A 93 9.67 -2.49 -10.29
CA CYS A 93 9.11 -2.21 -8.97
C CYS A 93 9.63 -0.87 -8.47
N TYR A 94 8.72 -0.12 -7.86
CA TYR A 94 8.97 1.20 -7.33
C TYR A 94 8.48 1.29 -5.90
N THR A 95 9.15 2.12 -5.11
CA THR A 95 8.66 2.54 -3.81
C THR A 95 8.15 3.96 -3.91
N GLN A 96 6.95 4.20 -3.39
CA GLN A 96 6.39 5.54 -3.29
C GLN A 96 6.19 5.92 -1.83
N ASP A 97 6.78 7.03 -1.42
CA ASP A 97 6.55 7.59 -0.10
C ASP A 97 5.11 8.14 0.02
N VAL A 98 4.37 7.77 1.07
CA VAL A 98 2.95 8.13 1.21
C VAL A 98 2.71 9.61 1.51
N ASP A 99 3.67 10.29 2.14
CA ASP A 99 3.52 11.69 2.56
C ASP A 99 4.01 12.64 1.46
N THR A 100 5.14 12.32 0.86
CA THR A 100 5.85 13.16 -0.14
C THR A 100 5.51 12.78 -1.58
N LEU A 101 4.90 11.63 -1.80
CA LEU A 101 4.59 11.05 -3.11
C LEU A 101 5.81 10.83 -4.01
N GLN A 102 7.03 10.90 -3.44
CA GLN A 102 8.27 10.68 -4.17
C GLN A 102 8.36 9.21 -4.58
N LEU A 103 8.67 9.00 -5.87
CA LEU A 103 8.74 7.69 -6.49
C LEU A 103 10.20 7.33 -6.79
N GLU A 104 10.64 6.20 -6.26
CA GLU A 104 11.98 5.66 -6.49
C GLU A 104 11.90 4.26 -7.09
N ARG A 105 12.76 3.96 -8.06
CA ARG A 105 12.83 2.62 -8.64
C ARG A 105 13.73 1.74 -7.80
N VAL A 106 13.22 0.59 -7.37
CA VAL A 106 13.97 -0.37 -6.55
C VAL A 106 14.45 -1.57 -7.37
N CYS A 107 13.69 -1.99 -8.39
CA CYS A 107 14.09 -3.12 -9.23
C CYS A 107 13.58 -3.00 -10.68
N TYR A 108 14.32 -3.57 -11.63
CA TYR A 108 13.94 -3.65 -13.04
C TYR A 108 12.93 -4.76 -13.35
N SER A 109 12.78 -5.74 -12.46
CA SER A 109 11.89 -6.89 -12.61
C SER A 109 11.35 -7.31 -11.25
N CYS A 110 10.03 -7.34 -11.08
CA CYS A 110 9.45 -7.87 -9.84
C CYS A 110 9.45 -9.40 -9.89
N PRO A 111 10.12 -10.09 -8.95
CA PRO A 111 9.91 -11.52 -8.79
C PRO A 111 8.43 -11.74 -8.42
N LYS A 112 7.81 -12.76 -9.01
CA LYS A 112 6.41 -13.14 -8.68
C LYS A 112 6.25 -13.22 -7.15
N GLN A 113 5.07 -12.82 -6.68
CA GLN A 113 4.60 -12.61 -5.30
C GLN A 113 5.01 -13.65 -4.20
N SER A 114 5.70 -14.74 -4.52
CA SER A 114 6.04 -15.80 -3.56
C SER A 114 7.47 -15.76 -2.98
N GLN A 115 8.32 -14.81 -3.37
CA GLN A 115 9.75 -14.85 -2.97
C GLN A 115 10.35 -13.56 -2.43
N VAL A 116 9.55 -12.55 -2.13
CA VAL A 116 10.10 -11.33 -1.54
C VAL A 116 9.99 -11.41 -0.02
N TYR A 117 10.96 -12.10 0.56
CA TYR A 117 11.26 -12.03 1.98
C TYR A 117 11.82 -10.63 2.28
N TRP A 118 10.93 -9.65 2.46
CA TRP A 118 11.28 -8.25 2.71
C TRP A 118 11.54 -7.93 4.19
N ASN A 119 11.84 -8.93 5.01
CA ASN A 119 12.57 -8.69 6.24
C ASN A 119 14.04 -8.47 5.84
N PHE A 120 14.39 -7.23 5.45
CA PHE A 120 15.78 -6.78 5.52
C PHE A 120 16.36 -7.25 6.87
N PRO A 121 17.55 -7.88 6.92
CA PRO A 121 18.13 -8.22 8.21
C PRO A 121 18.39 -6.91 8.98
N PRO A 122 18.31 -6.94 10.33
CA PRO A 122 18.65 -5.78 11.14
C PRO A 122 20.08 -5.35 10.81
N SER A 123 20.28 -4.04 10.73
CA SER A 123 21.60 -3.43 10.61
C SER A 123 22.58 -4.08 11.60
N LEU A 124 23.76 -4.45 11.11
CA LEU A 124 24.91 -4.91 11.92
C LEU A 124 25.42 -3.80 12.84
#